data_AF-A0A090S6W2-F1
#
_entry.id   AF-A0A090S6W2-F1
#
_cell.length_a   1.000
_cell.length_b   1.000
_cell.length_c   1.000
_cell.angle_alpha   90.00
_cell.angle_beta   90.00
_cell.angle_gamma   90.00
#
_symmetry.space_group_name_H-M   'P 1'
#
loop_
_entity.id
_entity.type
_entity.pdbx_description
1 polymer ?
#
loop_
_entity_poly.entity_id
_entity_poly.type
_entity_poly.pdbx_seq_one_letter_code
_entity_poly.pdbx_strand_id
1 'polypeptide(L)'
;MYKYVKNKLDHSYCAALPKGKELSEEEIPLEELEIREMIEAWYQSGYAPLFGEDSEFWSSFSLEAESSIRGNWGLNTDEEKRSRLERLELTILTVLRNRNYFAAFKRVLSSLKQSPTQLRLHQLVSKASNTTIKSH
;
A
#
# COMPACT_ATOMS: atom_id res chain seq x y z
N MET A 1 -2.43 -21.27 9.49
CA MET A 1 -1.32 -21.16 8.53
C MET A 1 -1.92 -20.60 7.25
N TYR A 2 -1.39 -19.49 6.73
CA TYR A 2 -1.96 -18.83 5.56
C TYR A 2 -1.61 -19.59 4.29
N LYS A 3 -2.42 -19.40 3.24
CA LYS A 3 -2.24 -20.09 1.96
C LYS A 3 -1.06 -19.55 1.16
N TYR A 4 -0.83 -18.24 1.22
CA TYR A 4 0.19 -17.55 0.41
C TYR A 4 1.36 -16.99 1.22
N VAL A 5 1.31 -17.11 2.55
CA VAL A 5 2.31 -16.55 3.47
C VAL A 5 2.64 -17.57 4.56
N LYS A 6 3.92 -17.95 4.70
CA LYS A 6 4.31 -18.95 5.71
C LYS A 6 4.36 -18.32 7.11
N ASN A 7 4.88 -17.11 7.21
CA ASN A 7 4.97 -16.33 8.44
C ASN A 7 4.54 -14.87 8.20
N LYS A 8 3.81 -14.26 9.15
CA LYS A 8 3.37 -12.85 9.06
C LYS A 8 4.53 -11.87 8.83
N LEU A 9 5.74 -12.23 9.28
CA LEU A 9 6.96 -11.43 9.13
C LEU A 9 7.71 -11.68 7.81
N ASP A 10 7.25 -12.62 6.98
CA ASP A 10 7.84 -12.82 5.65
C ASP A 10 7.62 -11.57 4.79
N HIS A 11 8.65 -11.19 4.02
CA HIS A 11 8.61 -10.04 3.12
C HIS A 11 8.21 -10.40 1.67
N SER A 12 7.94 -11.68 1.40
CA SER A 12 7.49 -12.18 0.09
C SER A 12 6.44 -13.28 0.26
N TYR A 13 5.61 -13.49 -0.76
CA TYR A 13 4.70 -14.63 -0.81
C TYR A 13 5.46 -15.94 -1.03
N CYS A 14 4.91 -17.05 -0.56
CA CYS A 14 5.43 -18.38 -0.86
C CYS A 14 4.86 -18.99 -2.16
N ALA A 15 3.83 -18.36 -2.73
CA ALA A 15 3.21 -18.73 -4.00
C ALA A 15 2.62 -17.49 -4.66
N ALA A 16 2.37 -17.54 -5.97
CA ALA A 16 1.73 -16.45 -6.69
C ALA A 16 0.29 -16.24 -6.17
N LEU A 17 -0.11 -14.97 -6.02
CA LEU A 17 -1.47 -14.62 -5.66
C LEU A 17 -2.43 -14.88 -6.84
N PRO A 18 -3.67 -15.31 -6.57
CA PRO A 18 -4.69 -15.45 -7.60
C PRO A 18 -5.01 -14.07 -8.19
N LYS A 19 -5.10 -13.98 -9.51
CA LYS A 19 -5.56 -12.77 -10.19
C LYS A 19 -7.08 -12.72 -10.19
N GLY A 20 -7.64 -11.52 -10.03
CA GLY A 20 -9.08 -11.30 -10.12
C GLY A 20 -9.89 -11.96 -9.00
N LYS A 21 -9.27 -12.27 -7.85
CA LYS A 21 -9.95 -12.86 -6.70
C LYS A 21 -9.66 -12.04 -5.45
N GLU A 22 -10.70 -11.73 -4.69
CA GLU A 22 -10.58 -11.20 -3.34
C GLU A 22 -9.87 -12.23 -2.43
N LEU A 23 -8.97 -11.73 -1.59
CA LEU A 23 -8.23 -12.52 -0.62
C LEU A 23 -8.89 -12.39 0.75
N SER A 24 -8.95 -13.49 1.50
CA SER A 24 -9.51 -13.49 2.86
C SER A 24 -8.43 -13.60 3.95
N GLU A 25 -8.85 -13.43 5.21
CA GLU A 25 -8.00 -13.56 6.39
C GLU A 25 -7.45 -14.98 6.60
N GLU A 26 -8.02 -16.01 5.97
CA GLU A 26 -7.45 -17.36 5.94
C GLU A 26 -6.33 -17.50 4.90
N GLU A 27 -6.37 -16.70 3.83
CA GLU A 27 -5.44 -16.79 2.70
C GLU A 27 -4.17 -15.96 2.91
N ILE A 28 -4.29 -14.80 3.58
CA ILE A 28 -3.20 -13.87 3.91
C ILE A 28 -3.41 -13.25 5.31
N PRO A 29 -2.35 -12.71 5.96
CA PRO A 29 -2.49 -12.02 7.23
C PRO A 29 -3.45 -10.82 7.16
N LEU A 30 -4.25 -10.61 8.21
CA LEU A 30 -5.14 -9.44 8.35
C LEU A 30 -4.40 -8.12 8.11
N GLU A 31 -3.19 -7.98 8.65
CA GLU A 31 -2.37 -6.78 8.46
C GLU A 31 -2.07 -6.49 6.98
N GLU A 32 -2.11 -7.49 6.11
CA GLU A 32 -1.98 -7.30 4.66
C GLU A 32 -3.25 -6.80 4.00
N LEU A 33 -4.42 -7.27 4.43
CA LEU A 33 -5.70 -6.75 3.96
C LEU A 33 -5.80 -5.25 4.29
N GLU A 34 -5.51 -4.89 5.53
CA GLU A 34 -5.50 -3.48 5.98
C GLU A 34 -4.46 -2.63 5.23
N ILE A 35 -3.26 -3.18 4.98
CA ILE A 35 -2.25 -2.47 4.16
C ILE A 35 -2.73 -2.23 2.73
N ARG A 36 -3.44 -3.19 2.13
CA ARG A 36 -4.00 -3.01 0.78
C ARG A 36 -5.04 -1.89 0.79
N GLU A 37 -5.97 -1.90 1.73
CA GLU A 37 -6.96 -0.81 1.87
C GLU A 37 -6.28 0.55 2.07
N MET A 38 -5.23 0.62 2.89
CA MET A 38 -4.47 1.84 3.11
C MET A 38 -3.75 2.34 1.84
N ILE A 39 -3.10 1.44 1.09
CA ILE A 39 -2.42 1.80 -0.17
C ILE A 39 -3.44 2.24 -1.22
N GLU A 40 -4.59 1.59 -1.28
CA GLU A 40 -5.67 1.95 -2.17
C GLU A 40 -6.21 3.34 -1.88
N ALA A 41 -6.53 3.62 -0.61
CA ALA A 41 -6.98 4.92 -0.15
C ALA A 41 -5.93 6.01 -0.41
N TRP A 42 -4.65 5.71 -0.15
CA TRP A 42 -3.54 6.60 -0.47
C TRP A 42 -3.45 6.90 -1.97
N TYR A 43 -3.61 5.88 -2.82
CA TYR A 43 -3.54 6.04 -4.26
C TYR A 43 -4.72 6.86 -4.80
N GLN A 44 -5.95 6.44 -4.50
CA GLN A 44 -7.18 7.03 -5.06
C GLN A 44 -7.44 8.45 -4.54
N SER A 45 -7.19 8.71 -3.25
CA SER A 45 -7.55 10.01 -2.63
C SER A 45 -6.38 10.99 -2.50
N GLY A 46 -5.14 10.50 -2.52
CA GLY A 46 -3.94 11.31 -2.33
C GLY A 46 -3.08 11.42 -3.58
N TYR A 47 -2.59 10.28 -4.08
CA TYR A 47 -1.59 10.25 -5.14
C TYR A 47 -2.17 10.60 -6.52
N ALA A 48 -3.20 9.88 -6.98
CA ALA A 48 -3.77 10.06 -8.31
C ALA A 48 -4.35 11.48 -8.55
N PRO A 49 -5.03 12.13 -7.58
CA PRO A 49 -5.50 13.51 -7.77
C PRO A 49 -4.39 14.55 -7.98
N LEU A 50 -3.15 14.25 -7.56
CA LEU A 50 -2.01 15.15 -7.66
C LEU A 50 -1.08 14.81 -8.82
N PHE A 51 -0.89 13.53 -9.13
CA PHE A 51 0.09 13.04 -10.10
C PHE A 51 -0.52 12.38 -11.34
N GLY A 52 -1.85 12.23 -11.38
CA GLY A 52 -2.56 11.49 -12.41
C GLY A 52 -2.63 9.98 -12.14
N GLU A 53 -3.40 9.28 -12.97
CA GLU A 53 -3.58 7.84 -12.87
C GLU A 53 -2.33 7.07 -13.35
N ASP A 54 -2.02 5.98 -12.66
CA ASP A 54 -0.96 5.01 -12.99
C ASP A 54 -1.63 3.65 -13.24
N SER A 55 -1.99 3.39 -14.49
CA SER A 55 -2.69 2.17 -14.91
C SER A 55 -1.85 0.89 -14.72
N GLU A 56 -0.53 1.00 -14.81
CA GLU A 56 0.38 -0.13 -14.59
C GLU A 56 0.40 -0.53 -13.12
N PHE A 57 0.45 0.46 -12.21
CA PHE A 57 0.22 0.22 -10.79
C PHE A 57 -1.16 -0.39 -10.55
N TRP A 58 -2.23 0.27 -11.01
CA TRP A 58 -3.60 -0.11 -10.69
C TRP A 58 -3.92 -1.54 -11.17
N SER A 59 -3.50 -1.91 -12.37
CA SER A 59 -3.70 -3.26 -12.91
C SER A 59 -2.93 -4.36 -12.17
N SER A 60 -1.83 -4.02 -11.49
CA SER A 60 -1.04 -4.98 -10.70
C SER A 60 -1.45 -5.02 -9.22
N PHE A 61 -2.03 -3.92 -8.72
CA PHE A 61 -2.44 -3.77 -7.32
C PHE A 61 -3.88 -4.21 -7.08
N SER A 62 -4.81 -3.81 -7.96
CA SER A 62 -6.24 -4.08 -7.80
C SER A 62 -6.50 -5.58 -7.96
N LEU A 63 -6.81 -6.21 -6.83
CA LEU A 63 -7.68 -7.37 -6.81
C LEU A 63 -9.07 -6.81 -7.13
N GLU A 64 -9.89 -7.49 -7.94
CA GLU A 64 -11.18 -6.97 -8.47
C GLU A 64 -12.27 -6.67 -7.41
N ALA A 65 -11.91 -6.38 -6.17
CA ALA A 65 -12.80 -5.71 -5.24
C ALA A 65 -13.13 -4.31 -5.78
N GLU A 66 -14.41 -4.08 -6.07
CA GLU A 66 -15.00 -2.79 -6.48
C GLU A 66 -14.96 -1.73 -5.37
N SER A 67 -13.82 -1.57 -4.70
CA SER A 67 -13.57 -0.46 -3.82
C SER A 67 -13.22 0.75 -4.70
N SER A 68 -14.23 1.55 -5.01
CA SER A 68 -13.99 2.92 -5.46
C SER A 68 -14.20 3.82 -4.27
N ILE A 69 -13.13 4.27 -3.62
CA ILE A 69 -13.20 5.37 -2.66
C ILE A 69 -13.56 6.61 -3.47
N ARG A 70 -14.87 6.86 -3.58
CA ARG A 70 -15.41 8.01 -4.30
C ARG A 70 -15.26 9.25 -3.43
N GLY A 71 -14.62 10.25 -3.99
CA GLY A 71 -14.62 11.59 -3.44
C GLY A 71 -14.24 12.59 -4.50
N ASN A 72 -14.62 13.85 -4.27
CA ASN A 72 -14.43 14.91 -5.24
C ASN A 72 -13.02 15.53 -5.14
N TRP A 73 -12.01 14.69 -5.09
CA TRP A 73 -10.63 15.07 -4.78
C TRP A 73 -9.97 15.89 -5.90
N GLY A 74 -10.50 15.81 -7.11
CA GLY A 74 -10.03 16.56 -8.28
C GLY A 74 -10.26 18.06 -8.17
N LEU A 75 -11.31 18.49 -7.45
CA LEU A 75 -11.68 19.92 -7.31
C LEU A 75 -10.89 20.66 -6.23
N ASN A 76 -10.12 19.95 -5.41
CA ASN A 76 -9.25 20.57 -4.41
C ASN A 76 -8.12 21.38 -5.07
N THR A 77 -7.63 22.38 -4.36
CA THR A 77 -6.42 23.10 -4.78
C THR A 77 -5.20 22.18 -4.72
N ASP A 78 -4.14 22.51 -5.45
CA ASP A 78 -2.88 21.75 -5.41
C ASP A 78 -2.29 21.67 -3.99
N GLU A 79 -2.44 22.73 -3.21
CA GLU A 79 -1.98 22.78 -1.82
C GLU A 79 -2.77 21.81 -0.93
N GLU A 80 -4.09 21.77 -1.07
CA GLU A 80 -4.95 20.82 -0.35
C GLU A 80 -4.66 19.36 -0.74
N LYS A 81 -4.41 19.11 -2.03
CA LYS A 81 -4.01 17.79 -2.54
C LYS A 81 -2.68 17.34 -1.94
N ARG A 82 -1.67 18.21 -1.92
CA ARG A 82 -0.36 17.94 -1.29
C ARG A 82 -0.50 17.67 0.19
N SER A 83 -1.21 18.53 0.93
CA SER A 83 -1.46 18.37 2.36
C SER A 83 -2.20 17.06 2.68
N ARG A 84 -3.16 16.66 1.85
CA ARG A 84 -3.84 15.36 1.98
C ARG A 84 -2.88 14.20 1.78
N LEU A 85 -2.10 14.21 0.70
CA LEU A 85 -1.11 13.17 0.42
C LEU A 85 -0.10 13.03 1.56
N GLU A 86 0.43 14.15 2.06
CA GLU A 86 1.37 14.16 3.18
C GLU A 86 0.77 13.53 4.44
N ARG A 87 -0.49 13.84 4.79
CA ARG A 87 -1.17 13.21 5.92
C ARG A 87 -1.33 11.71 5.74
N LEU A 88 -1.70 11.26 4.54
CA LEU A 88 -1.84 9.82 4.23
C LEU A 88 -0.48 9.11 4.33
N GLU A 89 0.58 9.71 3.78
CA GLU A 89 1.95 9.19 3.89
C GLU A 89 2.42 9.13 5.35
N LEU A 90 2.10 10.12 6.19
CA LEU A 90 2.40 10.10 7.63
C LEU A 90 1.66 8.99 8.38
N THR A 91 0.38 8.74 8.04
CA THR A 91 -0.38 7.62 8.59
C THR A 91 0.27 6.28 8.22
N ILE A 92 0.63 6.09 6.95
CA ILE A 92 1.35 4.89 6.50
C ILE A 92 2.65 4.73 7.29
N LEU A 93 3.48 5.78 7.37
CA LEU A 93 4.74 5.73 8.12
C LEU A 93 4.55 5.39 9.61
N THR A 94 3.44 5.81 10.21
CA THR A 94 3.11 5.49 11.61
C THR A 94 2.75 4.01 11.75
N VAL A 95 1.91 3.48 10.86
CA VAL A 95 1.51 2.07 10.85
C VAL A 95 2.70 1.15 10.59
N LEU A 96 3.62 1.55 9.72
CA LEU A 96 4.85 0.81 9.40
C LEU A 96 5.84 0.69 10.57
N ARG A 97 5.60 1.32 11.72
CA ARG A 97 6.36 1.06 12.96
C ARG A 97 6.05 -0.33 13.53
N ASN A 98 4.87 -0.88 13.23
CA ASN A 98 4.54 -2.25 13.59
C ASN A 98 5.15 -3.24 12.58
N ARG A 99 5.87 -4.24 13.09
CA ARG A 99 6.62 -5.20 12.27
C ARG A 99 5.75 -6.05 11.35
N ASN A 100 4.52 -6.38 11.74
CA ASN A 100 3.61 -7.18 10.90
C ASN A 100 3.13 -6.36 9.69
N TYR A 101 2.73 -5.11 9.92
CA TYR A 101 2.35 -4.18 8.85
C TYR A 101 3.53 -3.84 7.96
N PHE A 102 4.72 -3.65 8.55
CA PHE A 102 5.95 -3.45 7.77
C PHE A 102 6.23 -4.62 6.83
N ALA A 103 6.15 -5.85 7.35
CA ALA A 103 6.34 -7.05 6.55
C ALA A 103 5.25 -7.19 5.47
N ALA A 104 4.01 -6.90 5.81
CA ALA A 104 2.88 -6.90 4.88
C ALA A 104 3.06 -5.89 3.74
N PHE A 105 3.46 -4.66 4.06
CA PHE A 105 3.73 -3.64 3.05
C PHE A 105 4.85 -4.06 2.10
N LYS A 106 5.93 -4.65 2.63
CA LYS A 106 7.00 -5.20 1.78
C LYS A 106 6.53 -6.34 0.89
N ARG A 107 5.67 -7.23 1.40
CA ARG A 107 5.05 -8.29 0.57
C ARG A 107 4.24 -7.73 -0.57
N VAL A 108 3.34 -6.78 -0.29
CA VAL A 108 2.53 -6.13 -1.33
C VAL A 108 3.44 -5.51 -2.38
N LEU A 109 4.46 -4.74 -1.98
CA LEU A 109 5.42 -4.15 -2.91
C LEU A 109 6.15 -5.18 -3.77
N SER A 110 6.49 -6.36 -3.21
CA SER A 110 7.20 -7.41 -3.94
C SER A 110 6.40 -7.99 -5.12
N SER A 111 5.07 -7.85 -5.10
CA SER A 111 4.18 -8.30 -6.19
C SER A 111 3.84 -7.21 -7.20
N LEU A 112 4.14 -5.94 -6.91
CA LEU A 112 3.78 -4.83 -7.79
C LEU A 112 4.74 -4.70 -8.96
N LYS A 113 4.19 -4.31 -10.11
CA LYS A 113 5.00 -3.97 -11.27
C LYS A 113 5.72 -2.65 -11.05
N GLN A 114 6.85 -2.48 -11.70
CA GLN A 114 7.61 -1.23 -11.62
C GLN A 114 6.82 -0.08 -12.24
N SER A 115 6.56 0.95 -11.45
CA SER A 115 5.83 2.14 -11.86
C SER A 115 6.20 3.34 -10.96
N PRO A 116 5.94 4.59 -11.36
CA PRO A 116 6.18 5.75 -10.51
C PRO A 116 5.50 5.64 -9.13
N THR A 117 4.27 5.12 -9.09
CA THR A 117 3.52 4.88 -7.84
C THR A 117 4.23 3.86 -6.96
N GLN A 118 4.69 2.75 -7.55
CA GLN A 118 5.43 1.71 -6.85
C GLN A 118 6.76 2.25 -6.28
N LEU A 119 7.48 3.09 -7.03
CA LEU A 119 8.69 3.76 -6.55
C LEU A 119 8.40 4.66 -5.34
N ARG A 120 7.29 5.41 -5.36
CA ARG A 120 6.89 6.28 -4.24
C ARG A 120 6.59 5.48 -2.97
N LEU A 121 5.90 4.34 -3.10
CA LEU A 121 5.66 3.44 -1.97
C LEU A 121 6.96 2.82 -1.43
N HIS A 122 7.92 2.48 -2.31
CA HIS A 122 9.26 2.05 -1.88
C HIS A 122 10.00 3.13 -1.07
N GLN A 123 9.86 4.39 -1.44
CA GLN A 123 10.43 5.51 -0.67
C GLN A 123 9.83 5.59 0.73
N LEU A 124 8.52 5.33 0.90
CA LEU A 124 7.88 5.28 2.22
C LEU A 124 8.45 4.16 3.09
N VAL A 125 8.64 2.96 2.55
CA VAL A 125 9.27 1.84 3.28
C VAL A 125 10.71 2.16 3.67
N SER A 126 11.45 2.82 2.78
CA SER A 126 12.84 3.22 3.03
C SER A 126 12.90 4.26 4.15
N LYS A 127 11.99 5.25 4.14
CA LYS A 127 11.83 6.23 5.22
C LYS A 127 11.46 5.56 6.55
N ALA A 128 10.53 4.62 6.55
CA ALA A 128 10.15 3.87 7.76
C ALA A 128 11.35 3.11 8.34
N SER A 129 12.14 2.45 7.49
CA SER A 129 13.34 1.68 7.89
C SER A 129 14.44 2.54 8.50
N ASN A 130 14.62 3.76 7.97
CA ASN A 130 15.64 4.70 8.47
C ASN A 130 15.21 5.41 9.77
N THR A 131 13.91 5.45 10.05
CA THR A 131 13.37 6.08 11.28
C THR A 131 13.59 5.18 12.50
N THR A 132 13.65 3.86 12.33
CA THR A 132 13.93 2.88 13.39
C THR A 132 15.36 2.92 13.92
N ILE A 133 16.30 3.57 13.22
CA ILE A 133 17.72 3.64 13.61
C ILE A 133 18.00 4.83 14.55
N LYS A 134 17.06 5.77 14.74
CA LYS A 134 17.26 7.01 15.53
C LYS A 134 16.67 6.99 16.94
N SER A 135 16.50 5.82 17.56
CA SER A 135 16.16 5.71 18.98
C SER A 135 17.35 5.14 19.78
N HIS A 136 18.32 6.01 20.07
CA HIS A 136 19.33 5.82 21.11
C HIS A 136 19.33 7.05 22.01
#